data_AF-A0AAE6RKY1-F1
#
_entry.id   AF-A0AAE6RKY1-F1
#
_cell.length_a   1.000
_cell.length_b   1.000
_cell.length_c   1.000
_cell.angle_alpha   90.00
_cell.angle_beta   90.00
_cell.angle_gamma   90.00
#
_symmetry.space_group_name_H-M   'P 1'
#
loop_
_entity.id
_entity.type
_entity.pdbx_description
1 polymer ?
#
loop_
_entity_poly.entity_id
_entity_poly.type
_entity_poly.pdbx_seq_one_letter_code
_entity_poly.pdbx_strand_id
1 'polypeptide(L)'
;MTPGRALVVDDDIVSRLVLSRLLRRSEWVVEEVEDVPEALAALAGGVFDLIVSDYRLSSGTGIDILASLDGLADPPPFVLVTGILERVGVPSGVETEVAARLTKPVSSEALRRAIVSIERERRL
;
A
#
# COMPACT_ATOMS: atom_id res chain seq x y z
N MET A 1 -18.58 -9.51 8.61
CA MET A 1 -17.83 -8.30 8.26
C MET A 1 -17.68 -8.31 6.75
N THR A 2 -17.97 -7.22 6.06
CA THR A 2 -17.68 -7.10 4.63
C THR A 2 -16.15 -7.16 4.45
N PRO A 3 -15.64 -7.92 3.47
CA PRO A 3 -14.21 -7.96 3.19
C PRO A 3 -13.72 -6.56 2.78
N GLY A 4 -12.60 -6.11 3.38
CA GLY A 4 -11.98 -4.83 3.02
C GLY A 4 -11.43 -4.87 1.59
N ARG A 5 -11.40 -3.72 0.92
CA ARG A 5 -10.86 -3.59 -0.44
C ARG A 5 -9.47 -2.97 -0.42
N ALA A 6 -8.48 -3.66 -0.97
CA ALA A 6 -7.10 -3.20 -1.04
C ALA A 6 -6.69 -2.87 -2.48
N LEU A 7 -5.94 -1.79 -2.65
CA LEU A 7 -5.21 -1.48 -3.88
C LEU A 7 -3.75 -1.89 -3.70
N VAL A 8 -3.23 -2.72 -4.61
CA VAL A 8 -1.82 -3.11 -4.64
C VAL A 8 -1.16 -2.48 -5.87
N VAL A 9 -0.11 -1.70 -5.64
CA VAL A 9 0.66 -0.99 -6.66
C VAL A 9 2.11 -1.46 -6.63
N ASP A 10 2.57 -2.16 -7.65
CA ASP A 10 3.96 -2.61 -7.77
C ASP A 10 4.21 -2.89 -9.25
N ASP A 11 5.30 -2.42 -9.83
CA ASP A 11 5.60 -2.64 -11.26
C ASP A 11 6.17 -4.05 -11.52
N ASP A 12 6.67 -4.72 -10.48
CA ASP A 12 7.10 -6.11 -10.54
C ASP A 12 5.90 -7.07 -10.36
N ILE A 13 5.53 -7.76 -11.44
CA ILE A 13 4.41 -8.71 -11.46
C ILE A 13 4.53 -9.81 -10.39
N VAL A 14 5.74 -10.26 -10.07
CA VAL A 14 5.94 -11.32 -9.07
C VAL A 14 5.63 -10.81 -7.67
N SER A 15 6.20 -9.65 -7.31
CA SER A 15 5.94 -8.94 -6.05
C SER A 15 4.45 -8.63 -5.90
N ARG A 16 3.83 -8.05 -6.94
CA ARG A 16 2.40 -7.71 -6.98
C ARG A 16 1.51 -8.94 -6.74
N LEU A 17 1.78 -10.05 -7.40
CA LEU A 17 1.06 -11.30 -7.22
C LEU A 17 1.25 -11.90 -5.81
N VAL A 18 2.46 -11.80 -5.24
CA VAL A 18 2.72 -12.29 -3.88
C VAL A 18 1.94 -11.47 -2.86
N LEU A 19 2.04 -10.14 -2.89
CA LEU A 19 1.30 -9.25 -2.00
C LEU A 19 -0.21 -9.48 -2.09
N SER A 20 -0.74 -9.55 -3.32
CA SER A 20 -2.16 -9.80 -3.57
C SER A 20 -2.62 -11.15 -3.04
N ARG A 21 -1.81 -12.21 -3.18
CA ARG A 21 -2.12 -13.53 -2.59
C ARG A 21 -2.12 -13.51 -1.06
N LEU A 22 -1.20 -12.76 -0.44
CA LEU A 22 -1.18 -12.63 1.02
C LEU A 22 -2.43 -11.91 1.53
N LEU A 23 -2.82 -10.81 0.88
CA LEU A 23 -4.05 -10.06 1.21
C LEU A 23 -5.32 -10.87 0.99
N ARG A 24 -5.45 -11.56 -0.15
CA ARG A 24 -6.59 -12.43 -0.45
C ARG A 24 -6.75 -13.58 0.56
N ARG A 25 -5.64 -14.12 1.09
CA ARG A 25 -5.65 -15.11 2.18
C ARG A 25 -6.15 -14.55 3.50
N SER A 26 -6.13 -13.23 3.67
CA SER A 26 -6.72 -12.49 4.78
C SER A 26 -8.10 -11.93 4.42
N GLU A 27 -8.76 -12.50 3.42
CA GLU A 27 -10.12 -12.16 2.98
C GLU A 27 -10.30 -10.76 2.38
N TRP A 28 -9.22 -10.12 1.92
CA TRP A 28 -9.32 -8.83 1.21
C TRP A 28 -9.72 -9.02 -0.25
N VAL A 29 -10.54 -8.11 -0.77
CA VAL A 29 -10.75 -7.93 -2.21
C VAL A 29 -9.60 -7.07 -2.74
N VAL A 30 -8.81 -7.59 -3.68
CA VAL A 30 -7.58 -6.92 -4.14
C VAL A 30 -7.70 -6.49 -5.58
N GLU A 31 -7.48 -5.21 -5.83
CA GLU A 31 -7.22 -4.61 -7.14
C GLU A 31 -5.71 -4.43 -7.33
N GLU A 32 -5.20 -4.82 -8.49
CA GLU A 32 -3.78 -4.81 -8.82
C GLU A 32 -3.55 -3.81 -9.95
N VAL A 33 -2.59 -2.90 -9.76
CA VAL A 33 -2.16 -1.91 -10.76
C VAL A 33 -0.64 -1.84 -10.78
N GLU A 34 -0.06 -1.38 -11.89
CA GLU A 34 1.39 -1.47 -12.12
C GLU A 34 2.13 -0.16 -11.82
N ASP A 35 1.44 0.98 -11.87
CA ASP A 35 2.09 2.28 -11.84
C ASP A 35 1.25 3.39 -11.18
N VAL A 36 1.81 4.61 -11.14
CA VAL A 36 1.16 5.76 -10.50
C VAL A 36 -0.10 6.19 -11.26
N PRO A 37 -0.09 6.40 -12.60
CA PRO A 37 -1.30 6.72 -13.36
C PRO A 37 -2.46 5.74 -13.13
N GLU A 38 -2.21 4.44 -13.15
CA GLU A 38 -3.24 3.43 -12.92
C GLU A 38 -3.77 3.49 -11.47
N ALA A 39 -2.88 3.68 -10.50
CA ALA A 39 -3.29 3.85 -9.10
C ALA A 39 -4.19 5.08 -8.90
N LEU A 40 -3.84 6.22 -9.50
CA LEU A 40 -4.65 7.44 -9.42
C LEU A 40 -6.00 7.26 -10.12
N ALA A 41 -6.04 6.57 -11.27
CA ALA A 41 -7.29 6.25 -11.96
C ALA A 41 -8.19 5.33 -11.12
N ALA A 42 -7.61 4.32 -10.47
CA ALA A 42 -8.33 3.43 -9.56
C ALA A 42 -8.90 4.19 -8.35
N LEU A 43 -8.10 5.05 -7.73
CA LEU A 43 -8.51 5.87 -6.58
C LEU A 43 -9.63 6.87 -6.94
N ALA A 44 -9.64 7.39 -8.17
CA ALA A 44 -10.73 8.24 -8.65
C ALA A 44 -12.03 7.45 -8.91
N GLY A 45 -11.91 6.16 -9.26
CA GLY A 45 -13.03 5.30 -9.64
C GLY A 45 -13.65 4.49 -8.50
N GLY A 46 -13.07 4.48 -7.30
CA GLY A 46 -13.52 3.64 -6.21
C GLY A 46 -12.98 4.00 -4.83
N VAL A 47 -13.55 3.35 -3.81
CA VAL A 47 -13.09 3.44 -2.42
C VAL A 47 -12.24 2.23 -2.08
N PHE A 48 -11.12 2.47 -1.40
CA PHE A 48 -10.24 1.46 -0.85
C PHE A 48 -10.14 1.63 0.66
N ASP A 49 -9.95 0.54 1.37
CA ASP A 49 -9.75 0.48 2.81
C ASP A 49 -8.26 0.32 3.18
N LEU A 50 -7.41 0.03 2.19
CA LEU A 50 -5.97 -0.15 2.32
C LEU A 50 -5.28 0.10 0.97
N ILE A 51 -4.14 0.77 0.99
CA ILE A 51 -3.23 0.84 -0.16
C ILE A 51 -1.90 0.19 0.23
N VAL A 52 -1.39 -0.70 -0.61
CA VAL A 52 -0.05 -1.29 -0.48
C VAL A 52 0.73 -0.96 -1.74
N SER A 53 1.72 -0.08 -1.64
CA SER A 53 2.48 0.41 -2.79
C SER A 53 3.96 0.10 -2.64
N ASP A 54 4.61 -0.33 -3.71
CA ASP A 54 6.06 -0.21 -3.81
C ASP A 54 6.49 1.25 -3.80
N TYR A 55 7.71 1.51 -3.33
CA TYR A 55 8.26 2.86 -3.36
C TYR A 55 8.71 3.27 -4.74
N ARG A 56 9.38 2.38 -5.48
CA ARG A 56 9.78 2.66 -6.86
C ARG A 56 8.76 2.05 -7.80
N LEU A 57 8.31 2.85 -8.75
CA LEU A 57 7.40 2.44 -9.80
C LEU A 57 7.94 2.93 -11.14
N SER A 58 7.52 2.30 -12.23
CA SER A 58 7.97 2.63 -13.59
C SER A 58 7.71 4.09 -13.97
N SER A 59 6.64 4.68 -13.45
CA SER A 59 6.17 6.04 -13.77
C SER A 59 6.43 7.08 -12.67
N GLY A 60 7.08 6.70 -11.56
CA GLY A 60 7.22 7.58 -10.39
C GLY A 60 7.52 6.82 -9.10
N THR A 61 6.96 7.29 -7.99
CA THR A 61 7.14 6.71 -6.66
C THR A 61 5.81 6.47 -5.96
N GLY A 62 5.79 5.54 -5.00
CA GLY A 62 4.63 5.35 -4.12
C GLY A 62 4.27 6.61 -3.32
N ILE A 63 5.21 7.56 -3.15
CA ILE A 63 4.96 8.84 -2.48
C ILE A 63 4.10 9.77 -3.33
N ASP A 64 4.19 9.68 -4.66
CA ASP A 64 3.33 10.44 -5.55
C ASP A 64 1.85 10.04 -5.39
N ILE A 65 1.61 8.75 -5.11
CA ILE A 65 0.28 8.22 -4.79
C ILE A 65 -0.14 8.70 -3.39
N LEU A 66 0.74 8.60 -2.39
CA LEU A 66 0.46 9.07 -1.03
C LEU A 66 0.08 10.55 -1.01
N ALA A 67 0.81 11.39 -1.75
CA ALA A 67 0.54 12.82 -1.85
C ALA A 67 -0.84 13.13 -2.47
N SER A 68 -1.36 12.25 -3.35
CA SER A 68 -2.70 12.41 -3.92
C SER A 68 -3.83 12.20 -2.91
N LEU A 69 -3.54 11.61 -1.74
CA LEU A 69 -4.48 11.38 -0.66
C LEU A 69 -4.55 12.57 0.32
N ASP A 70 -3.65 13.55 0.17
CA ASP A 70 -3.63 14.72 1.04
C ASP A 70 -4.94 15.52 0.91
N GLY A 71 -5.42 16.01 2.04
CA GLY A 71 -6.71 16.73 2.13
C GLY A 71 -7.96 15.85 2.08
N LEU A 72 -7.85 14.52 1.92
CA LEU A 72 -9.00 13.63 2.15
C LEU A 72 -9.37 13.64 3.64
N ALA A 73 -10.68 13.67 3.93
CA ALA A 73 -11.16 13.68 5.31
C ALA A 73 -10.87 12.37 6.05
N ASP A 74 -10.84 11.24 5.33
CA ASP A 74 -10.53 9.90 5.85
C ASP A 74 -9.78 9.10 4.77
N PRO A 75 -8.47 9.37 4.57
CA PRO A 75 -7.68 8.66 3.57
C PRO A 75 -7.49 7.18 3.98
N PRO A 76 -7.43 6.25 3.00
CA PRO A 76 -7.08 4.87 3.30
C PRO A 76 -5.66 4.77 3.89
N PRO A 77 -5.44 3.90 4.89
CA PRO A 77 -4.11 3.56 5.37
C PRO A 77 -3.18 3.17 4.22
N PHE A 78 -2.00 3.79 4.20
CA PHE A 78 -0.99 3.56 3.17
C PHE A 78 0.16 2.74 3.74
N VAL A 79 0.40 1.56 3.15
CA VAL A 79 1.55 0.70 3.48
C VAL A 79 2.59 0.82 2.38
N LEU A 80 3.75 1.36 2.73
CA LEU A 80 4.86 1.49 1.79
C LEU A 80 5.72 0.22 1.84
N VAL A 81 5.91 -0.43 0.70
CA VAL A 81 6.83 -1.55 0.52
C VAL A 81 8.09 -1.00 -0.14
N THR A 82 9.27 -1.35 0.38
CA THR A 82 10.54 -0.82 -0.14
C THR A 82 11.63 -1.88 -0.13
N GLY A 83 12.52 -1.90 -1.12
CA GLY A 83 13.79 -2.61 -1.05
C GLY A 83 14.79 -1.96 -0.08
N ILE A 84 15.75 -2.74 0.40
CA ILE A 84 16.77 -2.27 1.37
C ILE A 84 17.56 -1.06 0.83
N LEU A 85 17.94 -1.10 -0.44
CA LEU A 85 18.72 -0.03 -1.10
C LEU A 85 17.87 1.23 -1.31
N GLU A 86 16.56 1.09 -1.43
CA GLU A 86 15.63 2.19 -1.68
C GLU A 86 15.27 2.97 -0.44
N ARG A 87 15.37 2.37 0.75
CA ARG A 87 15.11 3.05 2.02
C ARG A 87 15.92 4.33 2.21
N VAL A 88 17.14 4.38 1.66
CA VAL A 88 18.02 5.57 1.73
C VAL A 88 17.47 6.72 0.87
N GLY A 89 16.70 6.40 -0.17
CA GLY A 89 16.11 7.39 -1.07
C GLY A 89 14.72 7.88 -0.65
N VAL A 90 14.10 7.27 0.36
CA VAL A 90 12.78 7.70 0.87
C VAL A 90 12.95 9.04 1.62
N PRO A 91 12.18 10.09 1.27
CA PRO A 91 12.27 11.38 1.96
C PRO A 91 12.06 11.26 3.48
N SER A 92 12.79 12.08 4.23
CA SER A 92 12.60 12.20 5.67
C SER A 92 11.21 12.80 5.95
N GLY A 93 10.40 12.14 6.78
CA GLY A 93 9.02 12.56 7.09
C GLY A 93 7.95 11.57 6.63
N VAL A 94 8.23 10.76 5.61
CA VAL A 94 7.28 9.73 5.13
C VAL A 94 6.88 8.73 6.23
N GLU A 95 7.79 8.49 7.19
CA GLU A 95 7.55 7.64 8.38
C GLU A 95 6.25 7.98 9.14
N THR A 96 5.88 9.26 9.19
CA THR A 96 4.68 9.70 9.91
C THR A 96 3.43 9.76 9.04
N GLU A 97 3.58 9.64 7.73
CA GLU A 97 2.50 9.77 6.75
C GLU A 97 2.00 8.39 6.27
N VAL A 98 2.84 7.36 6.38
CA VAL A 98 2.47 5.98 6.07
C VAL A 98 2.01 5.25 7.33
N ALA A 99 0.99 4.40 7.18
CA ALA A 99 0.48 3.58 8.28
C ALA A 99 1.45 2.44 8.66
N ALA A 100 2.23 1.95 7.69
CA ALA A 100 3.34 1.05 7.94
C ALA A 100 4.35 1.10 6.80
N ARG A 101 5.59 0.68 7.10
CA ARG A 101 6.59 0.38 6.07
C ARG A 101 7.09 -1.05 6.18
N LEU A 102 7.13 -1.75 5.06
CA LEU A 102 7.61 -3.12 4.94
C LEU A 102 8.85 -3.15 4.04
N THR A 103 9.82 -3.99 4.41
CA THR A 103 11.03 -4.18 3.60
C THR A 103 10.89 -5.46 2.77
N LYS A 104 11.20 -5.39 1.47
CA LYS A 104 11.26 -6.56 0.59
C LYS A 104 12.42 -7.50 1.04
N PRO A 105 12.23 -8.84 1.05
CA PRO A 105 11.01 -9.55 0.71
C PRO A 105 9.93 -9.46 1.81
N VAL A 106 8.70 -9.17 1.42
CA VAL A 106 7.58 -9.05 2.38
C VAL A 106 7.09 -10.43 2.81
N SER A 107 7.19 -10.72 4.10
CA SER A 107 6.64 -11.94 4.68
C SER A 107 5.15 -11.81 5.01
N SER A 108 4.43 -12.93 4.99
CA SER A 108 3.04 -13.01 5.42
C SER A 108 2.84 -12.47 6.85
N GLU A 109 3.77 -12.80 7.74
CA GLU A 109 3.79 -12.35 9.12
C GLU A 109 3.90 -10.82 9.22
N ALA A 110 4.84 -10.22 8.46
CA ALA A 110 5.05 -8.77 8.50
C ALA A 110 3.83 -8.01 7.97
N LEU A 111 3.27 -8.45 6.84
CA LEU A 111 2.06 -7.85 6.28
C LEU A 111 0.86 -7.99 7.23
N ARG A 112 0.66 -9.19 7.81
CA ARG A 112 -0.42 -9.42 8.77
C ARG A 112 -0.30 -8.53 10.00
N ARG A 113 0.91 -8.37 10.55
CA ARG A 113 1.12 -7.47 11.70
C ARG A 113 0.79 -6.02 11.37
N ALA A 114 1.19 -5.54 10.18
CA ALA A 114 0.86 -4.20 9.73
C ALA A 114 -0.66 -4.00 9.66
N ILE A 115 -1.37 -4.92 9.00
CA ILE A 115 -2.85 -4.86 8.89
C ILE A 115 -3.51 -4.87 10.26
N VAL A 116 -3.09 -5.77 11.17
CA VAL A 116 -3.66 -5.83 12.53
C VAL A 116 -3.40 -4.55 13.34
N SER A 117 -2.24 -3.89 13.16
CA SER A 117 -1.97 -2.60 13.81
C SER A 117 -2.93 -1.52 13.30
N ILE A 118 -3.03 -1.42 11.98
CA ILE A 118 -3.90 -0.46 11.29
C ILE A 118 -5.37 -0.61 11.72
N GLU A 119 -5.88 -1.85 11.72
CA GLU A 119 -7.25 -2.15 12.14
C GLU A 119 -7.52 -1.80 13.60
N ARG A 120 -6.51 -1.89 14.48
CA ARG A 120 -6.64 -1.50 15.89
C ARG A 120 -6.69 0.01 16.06
N GLU A 121 -5.82 0.73 15.35
CA GLU A 121 -5.74 2.19 15.42
C GLU A 121 -7.00 2.87 14.91
N ARG A 122 -7.63 2.35 13.85
CA ARG A 122 -8.89 2.91 13.31
C ARG A 122 -10.17 2.54 14.10
N ARG A 123 -10.08 1.63 15.07
CA ARG A 123 -11.20 1.30 15.98
C ARG A 123 -11.19 2.17 17.25
N LEU A 124 -10.15 2.97 17.45
CA LEU A 124 -10.00 3.91 18.55
C LEU A 124 -10.48 5.31 18.12
#